data_AF-A0A930XSG0-F1
#
_entry.id   AF-A0A930XSG0-F1
#
_cell.length_a   1.000
_cell.length_b   1.000
_cell.length_c   1.000
_cell.angle_alpha   90.00
_cell.angle_beta   90.00
_cell.angle_gamma   90.00
#
_symmetry.space_group_name_H-M   'P 1'
#
loop_
_entity.id
_entity.type
_entity.pdbx_description
1 polymer ?
#
loop_
_entity_poly.entity_id
_entity_poly.type
_entity_poly.pdbx_seq_one_letter_code
_entity_poly.pdbx_strand_id
1 'polypeptide(L)' 'HVVLFLPSYSPDLNDIEHDFSALKRLRMNSPADTSIDEIVRAYCGNRVSYF' A
#
# COMPACT_ATOMS: atom_id res chain seq x y z
N HIS A 1 3.17 21.21 -11.18
CA HIS A 1 3.42 19.76 -11.16
C HIS A 1 4.43 19.41 -12.23
N VAL A 2 5.42 18.58 -11.91
CA VAL A 2 6.39 18.03 -12.87
C VAL A 2 6.00 16.57 -13.12
N VAL A 3 5.82 16.20 -14.39
CA VAL A 3 5.53 14.82 -14.78
C VAL A 3 6.86 14.12 -15.05
N LEU A 4 7.16 13.07 -14.28
CA LEU A 4 8.34 12.24 -14.47
C LEU A 4 8.00 11.07 -15.39
N PHE A 5 8.70 10.96 -16.51
CA PHE A 5 8.57 9.82 -17.42
C PHE A 5 9.48 8.69 -16.94
N LEU A 6 8.89 7.71 -16.26
CA LEU A 6 9.60 6.49 -15.87
C LEU A 6 9.78 5.57 -17.08
N PRO A 7 10.88 4.80 -17.14
CA PRO A 7 11.04 3.75 -18.14
C PRO A 7 9.89 2.74 -18.07
N SER A 8 9.56 2.10 -19.20
CA SER A 8 8.46 1.14 -19.34
C SER A 8 8.47 0.10 -18.20
N TYR A 9 7.40 0.13 -17.38
CA TYR A 9 7.18 -0.73 -16.22
C TYR A 9 8.42 -0.92 -15.33
N SER A 10 8.73 0.13 -14.56
CA SER A 10 9.64 0.05 -13.42
C SER A 10 8.82 -0.02 -12.11
N PRO A 11 8.28 -1.19 -11.73
CA PRO A 11 7.48 -1.32 -10.50
C PRO A 11 8.26 -0.91 -9.26
N ASP A 12 9.59 -1.13 -9.25
CA ASP A 12 10.48 -0.68 -8.17
C ASP A 12 10.58 0.85 -8.05
N LEU A 13 10.19 1.59 -9.09
CA LEU A 13 10.18 3.07 -9.13
C LEU A 13 8.76 3.65 -9.01
N ASN A 14 7.77 2.80 -8.76
CA ASN A 14 6.39 3.23 -8.60
C ASN A 14 5.96 3.03 -7.15
N ASP A 15 6.06 4.11 -6.36
CA ASP A 15 5.75 4.08 -4.91
C ASP A 15 4.35 3.52 -4.60
N ILE A 16 3.39 3.64 -5.52
CA ILE A 16 2.05 3.08 -5.34
C ILE A 16 2.07 1.54 -5.28
N GLU A 17 3.01 0.89 -5.97
CA GLU A 17 3.11 -0.58 -6.02
C GLU A 17 3.51 -1.13 -4.65
N HIS A 18 4.41 -0.44 -3.96
CA HIS A 18 4.78 -0.77 -2.58
C HIS A 18 3.54 -0.73 -1.67
N ASP A 19 2.75 0.33 -1.79
CA ASP A 19 1.55 0.54 -0.98
C ASP A 19 0.47 -0.52 -1.25
N PHE A 20 0.20 -0.82 -2.52
CA PHE A 20 -0.75 -1.87 -2.90
C PHE A 20 -0.27 -3.26 -2.48
N SER A 21 1.03 -3.53 -2.54
CA SER A 21 1.60 -4.80 -2.09
C SER A 21 1.39 -5.01 -0.57
N ALA A 22 1.57 -3.95 0.23
CA ALA A 22 1.35 -3.98 1.68
C ALA A 22 -0.13 -4.16 2.03
N LEU A 23 -1.02 -3.41 1.37
CA LEU A 23 -2.48 -3.55 1.55
C LEU A 23 -2.98 -4.94 1.15
N LYS A 24 -2.47 -5.50 0.05
CA LYS A 24 -2.80 -6.85 -0.41
C LYS A 24 -2.38 -7.90 0.63
N ARG A 25 -1.16 -7.77 1.18
CA ARG A 25 -0.68 -8.67 2.25
C ARG A 25 -1.53 -8.55 3.51
N LEU A 26 -1.92 -7.34 3.91
CA LEU A 26 -2.81 -7.15 5.06
C LEU A 26 -4.16 -7.85 4.81
N ARG A 27 -4.82 -7.60 3.67
CA ARG A 27 -6.09 -8.25 3.33
C ARG A 27 -6.00 -9.77 3.32
N MET A 28 -4.93 -10.33 2.75
CA MET A 28 -4.73 -11.79 2.66
C MET A 28 -4.57 -12.46 4.01
N ASN A 29 -4.00 -11.75 5.00
CA ASN A 29 -3.79 -12.28 6.35
C ASN A 29 -4.90 -11.89 7.33
N SER A 30 -5.84 -11.03 6.93
CA SER A 30 -7.01 -10.67 7.72
C SER A 30 -8.13 -11.70 7.56
N PRO A 31 -8.96 -11.88 8.61
CA PRO A 31 -10.22 -12.60 8.50
C PRO A 31 -11.10 -12.13 7.32
N ALA A 32 -11.92 -13.04 6.79
CA ALA A 32 -12.73 -12.75 5.60
C ALA A 32 -13.76 -11.64 5.83
N ASP A 33 -14.26 -11.52 7.06
CA ASP A 33 -15.22 -10.53 7.55
C ASP A 33 -14.59 -9.16 7.88
N THR A 34 -13.25 -9.06 7.89
CA THR A 34 -12.57 -7.78 8.07
C THR A 34 -12.92 -6.83 6.94
N SER A 35 -13.39 -5.65 7.32
CA SER A 35 -13.77 -4.60 6.38
C SER A 35 -12.55 -3.94 5.73
N ILE A 36 -12.77 -3.33 4.55
CA ILE A 36 -11.72 -2.55 3.88
C ILE A 36 -11.28 -1.37 4.75
N ASP A 37 -12.22 -0.70 5.44
CA ASP A 37 -11.92 0.42 6.34
C ASP A 37 -10.99 0.04 7.50
N GLU A 38 -11.12 -1.17 8.05
CA GLU A 38 -10.21 -1.68 9.07
C GLU A 38 -8.82 -1.95 8.51
N ILE A 39 -8.73 -2.50 7.29
CA ILE A 39 -7.45 -2.76 6.61
C ILE A 39 -6.72 -1.45 6.31
N VAL A 40 -7.44 -0.45 5.78
CA VAL A 40 -6.88 0.88 5.49
C VAL A 40 -6.44 1.57 6.77
N ARG A 41 -7.23 1.48 7.86
CA ARG A 41 -6.84 2.03 9.16
C ARG A 41 -5.60 1.36 9.74
N ALA A 42 -5.50 0.04 9.66
CA ALA A 42 -4.32 -0.70 10.12
C ALA A 42 -3.06 -0.32 9.31
N TYR A 43 -3.21 -0.17 7.99
CA TYR A 43 -2.14 0.29 7.12
C TYR A 43 -1.66 1.70 7.46
N CYS A 44 -2.59 2.66 7.59
CA CYS A 44 -2.26 4.03 7.95
C CYS A 44 -1.68 4.13 9.37
N GLY A 45 -2.22 3.38 10.33
CA GLY A 45 -1.73 3.36 11.71
C GLY A 45 -0.30 2.80 11.82
N ASN A 46 0.02 1.75 11.07
CA ASN A 46 1.37 1.18 11.02
C ASN A 46 2.40 2.09 10.34
N ARG A 47 1.97 3.10 9.56
CA ARG A 47 2.89 4.08 8.97
C ARG A 47 3.30 5.19 9.95
N VAL A 48 2.51 5.43 11.00
CA VAL A 48 2.77 6.49 11.99
C VAL A 48 3.77 6.05 13.05
N SER A 49 3.90 4.74 13.30
CA SER A 49 4.81 4.17 14.32
C SER A 49 6.29 4.10 13.90
N TYR A 50 6.64 4.48 12.67
CA TYR A 50 8.02 4.53 12.17
C TYR A 50 8.59 5.96 12.02
N PHE A 51 7.90 6.96 12.59
CA PHE A 51 8.39 8.34 12.72
C PHE A 51 8.49 8.75 14.20
#